data_AF-A0A1B6FAZ8-F1
#
_entry.id   AF-A0A1B6FAZ8-F1
#
_cell.length_a   1.000
_cell.length_b   1.000
_cell.length_c   1.000
_cell.angle_alpha   90.00
_cell.angle_beta   90.00
_cell.angle_gamma   90.00
#
_symmetry.space_group_name_H-M   'P 1'
#
loop_
_entity.id
_entity.type
_entity.pdbx_description
1 polymer ?
#
loop_
_entity_poly.entity_id
_entity_poly.type
_entity_poly.pdbx_seq_one_letter_code
_entity_poly.pdbx_strand_id
1 'polypeptide(L)'
;FCHGEEDNRVYELVSPYNFLSSYQDLVGGDQCMLVNSSGARFNTSELMTIIEKAMEQEMFSPDLAHFNGSLGDFFDPRLDELLSSQNLDPEMSEALKYRIPQLGCVTLATDSLYDLGAWGTSNYKDCGGDQILKWKNGT
;
A
#
# COMPACT_ATOMS: atom_id res chain seq x y z
N PHE A 1 7.10 12.06 -3.66
CA PHE A 1 7.90 10.83 -3.89
C PHE A 1 8.21 10.71 -5.37
N CYS A 2 9.25 9.96 -5.72
CA CYS A 2 9.48 9.48 -7.08
C CYS A 2 9.41 7.94 -7.01
N HIS A 3 8.40 7.34 -7.62
CA HIS A 3 8.20 5.88 -7.58
C HIS A 3 8.88 5.24 -8.78
N GLY A 4 9.95 4.49 -8.53
CA GLY A 4 10.72 3.80 -9.55
C GLY A 4 11.72 4.69 -10.30
N GLU A 5 12.65 4.00 -10.93
CA GLU A 5 13.78 4.54 -11.69
C GLU A 5 13.65 4.20 -13.18
N GLU A 6 13.03 3.06 -13.49
CA GLU A 6 12.87 2.54 -14.85
C GLU A 6 11.58 3.08 -15.48
N ASP A 7 11.67 3.53 -16.74
CA ASP A 7 10.57 4.15 -17.49
C ASP A 7 9.93 5.36 -16.76
N ASN A 8 10.63 5.96 -15.78
CA ASN A 8 10.14 7.10 -15.01
C ASN A 8 10.81 8.40 -15.49
N ARG A 9 10.04 9.21 -16.23
CA ARG A 9 10.53 10.47 -16.80
C ARG A 9 10.97 11.50 -15.75
N VAL A 10 10.36 11.48 -14.56
CA VAL A 10 10.76 12.37 -13.47
C VAL A 10 12.13 11.96 -12.95
N TYR A 11 12.35 10.67 -12.71
CA TYR A 11 13.64 10.15 -12.28
C TYR A 11 14.74 10.48 -13.28
N GLU A 12 14.53 10.20 -14.57
CA GLU A 12 15.49 10.49 -15.64
C GLU A 12 15.94 11.95 -15.66
N LEU A 13 15.01 12.88 -15.40
CA LEU A 13 15.29 14.31 -15.43
C LEU A 13 16.13 14.76 -14.23
N VAL A 14 15.95 14.14 -13.06
CA VAL A 14 16.43 14.69 -11.78
C VAL A 14 17.59 13.90 -11.19
N SER A 15 17.75 12.63 -11.55
CA SER A 15 18.81 11.76 -11.03
C SER A 15 20.24 12.28 -11.27
N PRO A 16 20.57 12.94 -12.42
CA PRO A 16 21.92 13.48 -12.63
C PRO A 16 22.29 14.61 -11.65
N TYR A 17 21.30 15.24 -11.02
CA TYR A 17 21.48 16.35 -10.08
C TYR A 17 21.50 15.90 -8.62
N ASN A 18 21.43 14.58 -8.38
CA ASN A 18 21.50 13.99 -7.04
C ASN A 18 20.41 14.52 -6.08
N PHE A 19 19.21 14.82 -6.61
CA PHE A 19 18.09 15.37 -5.82
C PHE A 19 17.28 14.32 -5.05
N LEU A 20 17.43 13.04 -5.38
CA LEU A 20 16.70 11.93 -4.77
C LEU A 20 17.58 11.13 -3.80
N SER A 21 16.97 10.63 -2.74
CA SER A 21 17.53 9.64 -1.81
C SER A 21 16.58 8.45 -1.70
N SER A 22 17.14 7.24 -1.62
CA SER A 22 16.40 6.04 -1.25
C SER A 22 16.07 6.04 0.24
N TYR A 23 14.88 5.56 0.55
CA TYR A 23 14.46 5.28 1.92
C TYR A 23 14.30 3.78 2.18
N GLN A 24 14.70 2.90 1.25
CA GLN A 24 14.55 1.43 1.39
C GLN A 24 15.05 0.87 2.70
N ASP A 25 16.23 1.33 3.12
CA ASP A 25 16.84 0.91 4.37
C ASP A 25 15.96 1.19 5.59
N LEU A 26 15.03 2.15 5.52
CA LEU A 26 14.13 2.56 6.62
C LEU A 26 12.80 1.80 6.65
N VAL A 27 12.50 1.00 5.63
CA VAL A 27 11.18 0.34 5.47
C VAL A 27 11.30 -1.19 5.50
N GLY A 28 12.51 -1.73 5.65
CA GLY A 28 12.75 -3.16 5.86
C GLY A 28 12.09 -3.67 7.14
N GLY A 29 11.63 -4.93 7.11
CA GLY A 29 10.75 -5.53 8.11
C GLY A 29 11.23 -5.48 9.58
N ASP A 30 12.54 -5.43 9.82
CA ASP A 30 13.11 -5.32 11.18
C ASP A 30 13.06 -3.89 11.74
N GLN A 31 12.71 -2.90 10.92
CA GLN A 31 12.66 -1.48 11.30
C GLN A 31 11.23 -0.95 11.48
N CYS A 32 10.22 -1.75 11.14
CA CYS A 32 8.82 -1.43 11.39
C CYS A 32 8.36 -2.06 12.70
N MET A 33 7.56 -1.32 13.47
CA MET A 33 6.95 -1.83 14.70
C MET A 33 5.49 -1.39 14.75
N LEU A 34 4.59 -2.37 14.88
CA LEU A 34 3.17 -2.12 15.12
C LEU A 34 2.89 -2.17 16.62
N VAL A 35 2.28 -1.10 17.12
CA VAL A 35 1.90 -0.95 18.53
C VAL A 35 0.46 -0.51 18.65
N ASN A 36 -0.20 -0.90 19.73
CA ASN A 36 -1.51 -0.35 20.08
C ASN A 36 -1.38 0.97 20.87
N SER A 37 -2.52 1.53 21.25
CA SER A 37 -2.62 2.78 22.01
C SER A 37 -1.99 2.72 23.41
N SER A 38 -1.81 1.52 23.99
CA SER A 38 -1.11 1.34 25.27
C SER A 38 0.40 1.14 25.12
N GLY A 39 0.90 1.08 23.89
CA GLY A 39 2.30 0.82 23.57
C GLY A 39 2.69 -0.65 23.59
N ALA A 40 1.72 -1.57 23.73
CA ALA A 40 1.97 -2.99 23.58
C ALA A 40 2.30 -3.30 22.11
N ARG A 41 3.33 -4.13 21.91
CA ARG A 41 3.81 -4.52 20.58
C ARG A 41 3.01 -5.69 20.07
N PHE A 42 2.61 -5.61 18.81
CA PHE A 42 2.06 -6.74 18.08
C PHE A 42 3.16 -7.59 17.45
N ASN A 43 2.81 -8.82 17.07
CA ASN A 43 3.62 -9.62 16.18
C ASN A 43 3.63 -8.94 14.80
N THR A 44 4.64 -8.10 14.56
CA THR A 44 4.69 -7.25 13.37
C THR A 44 4.81 -8.09 12.10
N SER A 45 5.58 -9.18 12.11
CA SER A 45 5.72 -10.06 10.94
C SER A 45 4.38 -10.67 10.53
N GLU A 46 3.60 -11.16 11.50
CA GLU A 46 2.28 -11.74 11.25
C GLU A 46 1.29 -10.72 10.69
N LEU A 47 1.21 -9.54 11.30
CA LEU A 47 0.33 -8.47 10.82
C LEU A 47 0.76 -7.95 9.44
N MET A 48 2.06 -7.81 9.19
CA MET A 48 2.58 -7.39 7.89
C MET A 48 2.23 -8.42 6.81
N THR A 49 2.30 -9.73 7.09
CA THR A 49 1.84 -10.77 6.14
C THR A 49 0.35 -10.61 5.79
N ILE A 50 -0.50 -10.27 6.76
CA ILE A 50 -1.93 -10.03 6.50
C ILE A 50 -2.12 -8.78 5.64
N ILE A 51 -1.41 -7.69 5.97
CA ILE A 51 -1.46 -6.43 5.22
C ILE A 51 -0.97 -6.64 3.77
N GLU A 52 0.17 -7.29 3.58
CA GLU A 52 0.73 -7.62 2.26
C GLU A 52 -0.25 -8.46 1.45
N LYS A 53 -0.83 -9.50 2.05
CA LYS A 53 -1.85 -10.32 1.40
C LYS A 53 -3.06 -9.48 0.97
N ALA A 54 -3.57 -8.61 1.85
CA ALA A 54 -4.70 -7.75 1.53
C ALA A 54 -4.38 -6.80 0.36
N MET A 55 -3.20 -6.20 0.37
CA MET A 55 -2.77 -5.25 -0.67
C MET A 55 -2.50 -5.97 -2.00
N GLU A 56 -1.67 -7.00 -2.00
CA GLU A 56 -1.20 -7.64 -3.23
C GLU A 56 -2.23 -8.60 -3.84
N GLN A 57 -2.98 -9.34 -3.02
CA GLN A 57 -3.84 -10.42 -3.51
C GLN A 57 -5.31 -10.02 -3.55
N GLU A 58 -5.78 -9.20 -2.60
CA GLU A 58 -7.21 -8.84 -2.55
C GLU A 58 -7.48 -7.52 -3.27
N MET A 59 -6.68 -6.47 -3.04
CA MET A 59 -6.86 -5.16 -3.67
C MET A 59 -6.43 -5.16 -5.14
N PHE A 60 -5.27 -5.75 -5.46
CA PHE A 60 -4.69 -5.77 -6.82
C PHE A 60 -4.77 -7.14 -7.50
N SER A 61 -5.86 -7.88 -7.25
CA SER A 61 -6.09 -9.18 -7.89
C SER A 61 -6.35 -9.06 -9.41
N PRO A 62 -6.13 -10.11 -10.21
CA PRO A 62 -6.50 -10.12 -11.63
C PRO A 62 -7.99 -9.87 -11.91
N ASP A 63 -8.88 -10.19 -10.97
CA ASP A 63 -10.32 -9.98 -11.09
C ASP A 63 -10.72 -8.49 -11.03
N LEU A 64 -9.78 -7.62 -10.64
CA LEU A 64 -9.97 -6.18 -10.64
C LEU A 64 -10.23 -5.68 -12.08
N ALA A 65 -9.61 -6.34 -13.07
CA ALA A 65 -9.91 -6.12 -14.47
C ALA A 65 -11.35 -6.55 -14.76
N HIS A 66 -12.13 -5.67 -15.37
CA HIS A 66 -13.55 -5.87 -15.72
C HIS A 66 -14.55 -5.76 -14.57
N PHE A 67 -14.14 -5.42 -13.35
CA PHE A 67 -15.08 -5.06 -12.30
C PHE A 67 -15.72 -3.69 -12.58
N ASN A 68 -17.05 -3.63 -12.54
CA ASN A 68 -17.80 -2.40 -12.75
C ASN A 68 -18.14 -1.75 -11.41
N GLY A 69 -17.31 -0.80 -10.99
CA GLY A 69 -17.46 -0.08 -9.74
C GLY A 69 -16.17 0.60 -9.32
N SER A 70 -16.16 1.17 -8.12
CA SER A 70 -14.94 1.72 -7.54
C SER A 70 -14.01 0.61 -7.02
N LEU A 71 -12.76 0.96 -6.73
CA LEU A 71 -11.82 0.06 -6.07
C LEU A 71 -12.30 -0.27 -4.65
N GLY A 72 -12.93 0.68 -3.95
CA GLY A 72 -13.57 0.44 -2.65
C GLY A 72 -14.68 -0.62 -2.72
N ASP A 73 -15.58 -0.50 -3.70
CA ASP A 73 -16.66 -1.48 -3.93
C ASP A 73 -16.14 -2.90 -4.19
N PHE A 74 -14.97 -2.99 -4.83
CA PHE A 74 -14.30 -4.25 -5.11
C PHE A 74 -13.59 -4.83 -3.89
N PHE A 75 -12.87 -3.97 -3.16
CA PHE A 75 -11.91 -4.38 -2.15
C PHE A 75 -12.53 -4.64 -0.78
N ASP A 76 -13.46 -3.80 -0.32
CA ASP A 76 -13.99 -3.89 1.05
C ASP A 76 -14.62 -5.27 1.38
N PRO A 77 -15.45 -5.89 0.51
CA PRO A 77 -15.98 -7.23 0.77
C PRO A 77 -14.89 -8.31 0.84
N ARG A 78 -13.83 -8.18 0.04
CA ARG A 78 -12.70 -9.13 0.01
C ARG A 78 -11.84 -9.00 1.24
N LEU A 79 -11.63 -7.76 1.71
CA LEU A 79 -10.95 -7.49 2.96
C LEU A 79 -11.72 -8.09 4.14
N ASP A 80 -13.05 -7.95 4.16
CA ASP A 80 -13.89 -8.54 5.20
C ASP A 80 -13.80 -10.06 5.25
N GLU A 81 -13.81 -10.72 4.10
CA GLU A 81 -13.62 -12.17 3.99
C GLU A 81 -12.21 -12.59 4.46
N LEU A 82 -11.18 -11.87 4.01
CA LEU A 82 -9.81 -12.13 4.42
C LEU A 82 -9.66 -12.03 5.93
N LEU A 83 -10.08 -10.92 6.55
CA LEU A 83 -9.91 -10.69 7.99
C LEU A 83 -10.70 -11.72 8.82
N SER A 84 -11.91 -12.08 8.37
CA SER A 84 -12.72 -13.12 9.01
C SER A 84 -12.01 -14.48 9.02
N SER A 85 -11.17 -14.78 8.02
CA SER A 85 -10.41 -16.03 7.94
C SER A 85 -9.17 -16.08 8.85
N GLN A 86 -8.68 -14.93 9.34
CA GLN A 86 -7.44 -14.84 10.10
C GLN A 86 -7.59 -15.15 11.59
N ASN A 87 -8.82 -15.40 12.09
CA ASN A 87 -9.10 -15.64 13.52
C ASN A 87 -8.53 -14.55 14.45
N LEU A 88 -8.55 -13.29 14.01
CA LEU A 88 -8.09 -12.16 14.80
C LEU A 88 -9.08 -11.84 15.93
N ASP A 89 -8.59 -11.18 16.98
CA ASP A 89 -9.50 -10.56 17.93
C ASP A 89 -10.32 -9.44 17.24
N PRO A 90 -11.55 -9.17 17.71
CA PRO A 90 -12.42 -8.19 17.04
C PRO A 90 -11.84 -6.78 16.96
N GLU A 91 -11.08 -6.35 17.97
CA GLU A 91 -10.48 -5.00 17.99
C GLU A 91 -9.39 -4.88 16.92
N MET A 92 -8.57 -5.93 16.77
CA MET A 92 -7.56 -5.98 15.73
C MET A 92 -8.15 -6.08 14.33
N SER A 93 -9.20 -6.89 14.16
CA SER A 93 -9.92 -6.97 12.88
C SER A 93 -10.44 -5.59 12.45
N GLU A 94 -11.10 -4.85 13.36
CA GLU A 94 -11.59 -3.50 13.05
C GLU A 94 -10.45 -2.51 12.78
N ALA A 95 -9.36 -2.58 13.54
CA ALA A 95 -8.19 -1.73 13.31
C ALA A 95 -7.56 -1.96 11.93
N LEU A 96 -7.42 -3.22 11.51
CA LEU A 96 -6.91 -3.56 10.17
C LEU A 96 -7.89 -3.16 9.07
N LYS A 97 -9.19 -3.37 9.27
CA LYS A 97 -10.24 -2.94 8.35
C LYS A 97 -10.21 -1.44 8.08
N TYR A 98 -9.86 -0.65 9.09
CA TYR A 98 -9.65 0.80 8.92
C TYR A 98 -8.28 1.13 8.31
N ARG A 99 -7.21 0.45 8.75
CA ARG A 99 -5.83 0.80 8.39
C ARG A 99 -5.45 0.40 6.96
N ILE A 100 -5.86 -0.77 6.50
CA ILE A 100 -5.43 -1.30 5.19
C ILE A 100 -5.92 -0.43 4.03
N PRO A 101 -7.20 0.00 3.97
CA PRO A 101 -7.64 0.92 2.93
C PRO A 101 -6.84 2.23 2.89
N GLN A 102 -6.42 2.75 4.05
CA GLN A 102 -5.58 3.95 4.12
C GLN A 102 -4.19 3.74 3.51
N LEU A 103 -3.61 2.56 3.69
CA LEU A 103 -2.35 2.20 3.04
C LEU A 103 -2.51 2.13 1.51
N GLY A 104 -3.65 1.61 1.04
CA GLY A 104 -4.08 1.68 -0.35
C GLY A 104 -4.15 3.12 -0.87
N CYS A 105 -4.85 4.00 -0.16
CA CYS A 105 -4.96 5.42 -0.49
C CYS A 105 -3.60 6.12 -0.62
N VAL A 106 -2.67 5.85 0.31
CA VAL A 106 -1.31 6.40 0.27
C VAL A 106 -0.55 5.92 -0.97
N THR A 107 -0.70 4.64 -1.33
CA THR A 107 -0.03 4.04 -2.48
C THR A 107 -0.56 4.58 -3.80
N LEU A 108 -1.89 4.77 -3.88
CA LEU A 108 -2.58 5.21 -5.09
C LEU A 108 -2.73 6.73 -5.20
N ALA A 109 -2.20 7.48 -4.22
CA ALA A 109 -2.33 8.93 -4.12
C ALA A 109 -3.79 9.43 -4.25
N THR A 110 -4.72 8.77 -3.56
CA THR A 110 -6.14 9.12 -3.50
C THR A 110 -6.58 9.38 -2.06
N ASP A 111 -7.63 10.18 -1.86
CA ASP A 111 -8.23 10.37 -0.53
C ASP A 111 -9.14 9.20 -0.15
N SER A 112 -9.78 8.56 -1.14
CA SER A 112 -10.67 7.43 -0.96
C SER A 112 -10.49 6.40 -2.09
N LEU A 113 -10.59 5.10 -1.74
CA LEU A 113 -10.63 4.02 -2.73
C LEU A 113 -11.90 4.07 -3.59
N TYR A 114 -12.94 4.78 -3.13
CA TYR A 114 -14.19 4.95 -3.86
C TYR A 114 -14.07 5.97 -5.01
N ASP A 115 -13.02 6.80 -5.00
CA ASP A 115 -12.77 7.79 -6.05
C ASP A 115 -12.05 7.20 -7.28
N LEU A 116 -11.59 5.94 -7.18
CA LEU A 116 -10.88 5.23 -8.23
C LEU A 116 -11.77 4.15 -8.83
N GLY A 117 -11.86 4.11 -10.16
CA GLY A 117 -12.52 3.00 -10.84
C GLY A 117 -11.65 1.75 -10.82
N ALA A 118 -12.19 0.61 -10.37
CA ALA A 118 -11.46 -0.66 -10.25
C ALA A 118 -10.75 -1.04 -11.55
N TRP A 119 -11.48 -1.04 -12.67
CA TRP A 119 -10.91 -1.37 -13.97
C TRP A 119 -9.81 -0.39 -14.41
N GLY A 120 -9.95 0.91 -14.11
CA GLY A 120 -8.91 1.90 -14.40
C GLY A 120 -7.61 1.58 -13.66
N THR A 121 -7.72 1.27 -12.37
CA THR A 121 -6.59 0.90 -11.51
C THR A 121 -5.89 -0.38 -11.98
N SER A 122 -6.63 -1.36 -12.51
CA SER A 122 -6.05 -2.62 -13.00
C SER A 122 -5.04 -2.48 -14.15
N ASN A 123 -5.04 -1.34 -14.84
CA ASN A 123 -4.12 -1.07 -15.95
C ASN A 123 -2.90 -0.24 -15.52
N TYR A 124 -2.81 0.15 -14.25
CA TYR A 124 -1.64 0.85 -13.74
C TYR A 124 -0.42 -0.08 -13.78
N LYS A 125 0.71 0.45 -14.24
CA LYS A 125 1.98 -0.27 -14.28
C LYS A 125 2.97 0.50 -13.43
N ASP A 126 3.45 -0.15 -12.37
CA ASP A 126 4.53 0.39 -11.55
C ASP A 126 5.79 0.61 -12.40
N CYS A 127 6.50 1.69 -12.12
CA CYS A 127 7.85 1.89 -12.65
C CYS A 127 8.80 0.88 -11.98
N GLY A 128 9.78 0.33 -12.69
CA GLY A 128 10.76 -0.57 -12.08
C GLY A 128 11.74 0.15 -11.15
N GLY A 129 12.48 -0.59 -10.32
CA GLY A 129 13.50 -0.04 -9.41
C GLY A 129 12.95 0.43 -8.06
N ASP A 130 13.60 1.42 -7.46
CA ASP A 130 13.27 1.88 -6.10
C ASP A 130 11.93 2.65 -6.03
N GLN A 131 10.93 2.05 -5.36
CA GLN A 131 9.60 2.63 -5.18
C GLN A 131 9.51 3.70 -4.09
N ILE A 132 10.57 3.99 -3.35
CA ILE A 132 10.52 4.86 -2.16
C ILE A 132 11.61 5.94 -2.18
N LEU A 133 11.87 6.49 -3.37
CA LEU A 133 12.73 7.66 -3.52
C LEU A 133 12.03 8.94 -3.02
N LYS A 134 12.76 9.76 -2.27
CA LYS A 134 12.32 11.08 -1.81
C LYS A 134 13.27 12.18 -2.22
N TRP A 135 12.70 13.38 -2.37
CA TRP A 135 13.46 14.60 -2.57
C TRP A 135 14.26 14.96 -1.30
N LYS A 136 15.57 15.24 -1.47
CA LYS A 136 16.47 15.58 -0.35
C LYS A 136 16.13 16.88 0.34
N ASN A 137 15.68 17.88 -0.42
CA ASN A 137 15.20 19.13 0.12
C ASN A 137 13.67 19.03 0.18
N GLY A 138 13.13 18.75 1.36
CA GLY A 138 11.71 18.47 1.59
C GLY A 138 10.78 19.64 1.23
N THR A 139 10.52 19.81 -0.06
CA THR A 139 9.23 20.30 -0.56
C THR A 139 8.25 19.14 -0.62
#